data_AF-A0A453P404-F1
#
_entry.id   AF-A0A453P404-F1
#
_cell.length_a   1.000
_cell.length_b   1.000
_cell.length_c   1.000
_cell.angle_alpha   90.00
_cell.angle_beta   90.00
_cell.angle_gamma   90.00
#
_symmetry.space_group_name_H-M   'P 1'
#
loop_
_entity.id
_entity.type
_entity.pdbx_description
1 polymer ?
#
loop_
_entity_poly.entity_id
_entity_poly.type
_entity_poly.pdbx_seq_one_letter_code
_entity_poly.pdbx_strand_id
1 'polypeptide(L)'
;MVRCQMNFKRLSLTDIKIDIKRIPKKATLIKAMEEADVKTKWENSSWGKKLVVQKRRASLNDFDRFKVMLAKIKVRHFTTIWFISVGHDFFHLLNLSFFI
;
A
#
# COMPACT_ATOMS: atom_id res chain seq x y z
N MET A 1 20.16 12.43 3.64
CA MET A 1 19.71 12.46 2.22
C MET A 1 20.60 13.37 1.40
N VAL A 2 21.24 12.81 0.38
CA VAL A 2 22.04 13.51 -0.65
C VAL A 2 21.19 13.59 -1.91
N ARG A 3 21.19 14.73 -2.61
CA ARG A 3 20.45 14.86 -3.88
C ARG A 3 21.23 14.13 -4.99
N CYS A 4 20.57 13.27 -5.75
CA CYS A 4 21.15 12.57 -6.89
C CYS A 4 20.31 12.82 -8.16
N GLN A 5 20.95 12.73 -9.32
CA GLN A 5 20.25 12.76 -10.61
C GLN A 5 19.58 11.40 -10.84
N MET A 6 18.31 11.40 -11.20
CA MET A 6 17.55 10.19 -11.54
C MET A 6 16.88 10.35 -12.90
N ASN A 7 16.83 9.26 -13.66
CA ASN A 7 16.21 9.25 -14.98
C ASN A 7 14.69 9.03 -14.87
N PHE A 8 13.88 9.78 -15.62
CA PHE A 8 12.41 9.74 -15.52
C PHE A 8 11.81 8.35 -15.79
N LYS A 9 12.46 7.53 -16.62
CA LYS A 9 12.02 6.15 -16.91
C LYS A 9 11.97 5.23 -15.68
N ARG A 10 12.72 5.55 -14.61
CA ARG A 10 12.75 4.77 -13.36
C ARG A 10 11.76 5.27 -12.32
N LEU A 11 11.08 6.38 -12.60
CA LEU A 11 10.17 7.03 -11.67
C LEU A 11 8.75 6.87 -12.16
N SER A 12 7.86 6.59 -11.22
CA SER A 12 6.42 6.56 -11.45
C SER A 12 5.80 7.69 -10.64
N LEU A 13 4.96 8.49 -11.29
CA LEU A 13 4.29 9.62 -10.67
C LEU A 13 3.24 9.13 -9.67
N THR A 14 3.03 9.91 -8.62
CA THR A 14 2.03 9.67 -7.58
C THR A 14 1.08 10.86 -7.54
N ASP A 15 -0.12 10.67 -7.00
CA ASP A 15 -1.13 11.75 -6.94
C ASP A 15 -0.82 12.82 -5.88
N ILE A 16 0.25 12.65 -5.11
CA ILE A 16 0.64 13.58 -4.04
C ILE A 16 1.47 14.71 -4.66
N LYS A 17 0.84 15.87 -4.82
CA LYS A 17 1.51 17.10 -5.26
C LYS A 17 1.93 17.97 -4.08
N ILE A 18 3.12 18.56 -4.17
CA ILE A 18 3.61 19.60 -3.27
C ILE A 18 3.95 20.80 -4.13
N ASP A 19 3.35 21.95 -3.86
CA ASP A 19 3.65 23.16 -4.62
C ASP A 19 4.94 23.79 -4.08
N ILE A 20 6.01 23.75 -4.89
CA ILE A 20 7.32 24.28 -4.52
C ILE A 20 7.94 24.95 -5.75
N LYS A 21 8.61 26.08 -5.52
CA LYS A 21 9.41 26.76 -6.56
C LYS A 21 10.52 25.84 -7.10
N ARG A 22 10.79 25.94 -8.41
CA ARG A 22 11.89 25.22 -9.08
C ARG A 22 13.24 25.50 -8.37
N ILE A 23 13.94 24.42 -8.01
CA ILE A 23 15.23 24.41 -7.29
C ILE A 23 15.15 25.04 -5.88
N PRO A 24 14.44 24.42 -4.93
CA PRO A 24 14.44 24.87 -3.54
C PRO A 24 15.74 24.50 -2.82
N LYS A 25 16.06 25.25 -1.75
CA LYS A 25 17.09 24.85 -0.77
C LYS A 25 16.60 23.61 0.00
N LYS A 26 17.53 22.75 0.40
CA LYS A 26 17.20 21.49 1.10
C LYS A 26 16.38 21.72 2.38
N ALA A 27 16.70 22.76 3.15
CA ALA A 27 15.98 23.08 4.37
C ALA A 27 14.50 23.43 4.11
N THR A 28 14.24 24.23 3.07
CA THR A 28 12.88 24.62 2.67
C THR A 28 12.07 23.43 2.14
N LEU A 29 12.71 22.53 1.40
CA LEU A 29 12.07 21.31 0.90
C LEU A 29 11.62 20.37 2.03
N ILE A 30 12.47 20.19 3.05
CA ILE A 30 12.13 19.33 4.19
C ILE A 30 10.92 19.91 4.94
N LYS A 31 10.94 21.23 5.21
CA LYS A 31 9.81 21.92 5.85
C LYS A 31 8.51 21.78 5.04
N ALA A 32 8.54 22.02 3.73
CA ALA A 32 7.37 21.87 2.87
C ALA A 32 6.85 20.41 2.83
N MET A 33 7.75 19.43 2.92
CA MET A 33 7.37 18.01 2.94
C MET A 33 6.74 17.59 4.28
N GLU A 34 7.21 18.19 5.38
CA GLU A 34 6.64 18.03 6.73
C GLU A 34 5.28 18.74 6.82
N GLU A 35 5.17 20.00 6.39
CA GLU A 35 3.91 20.76 6.33
C GLU A 35 2.84 20.06 5.49
N ALA A 36 3.24 19.40 4.40
CA ALA A 36 2.32 18.68 3.52
C ALA A 36 1.99 17.26 4.00
N ASP A 37 2.60 16.77 5.09
CA ASP A 37 2.39 15.43 5.67
C ASP A 37 2.49 14.30 4.61
N VAL A 38 3.44 14.44 3.69
CA VAL A 38 3.55 13.56 2.51
C VAL A 38 3.81 12.12 2.92
N LYS A 39 4.57 11.91 3.99
CA LYS A 39 4.94 10.58 4.48
C LYS A 39 3.73 9.81 4.99
N THR A 40 2.86 10.45 5.78
CA THR A 40 1.66 9.79 6.32
C THR A 40 0.65 9.53 5.21
N LYS A 41 0.46 10.48 4.29
CA LYS A 41 -0.36 10.29 3.07
C LYS A 41 0.14 9.13 2.22
N TRP A 42 1.45 9.00 2.06
CA TRP A 42 2.07 7.89 1.33
C TRP A 42 1.87 6.55 2.02
N GLU A 43 2.07 6.47 3.34
CA GLU A 43 1.86 5.25 4.13
C GLU A 43 0.39 4.80 4.15
N ASN A 44 -0.54 5.75 4.07
CA ASN A 44 -1.98 5.47 4.01
C ASN A 44 -2.47 5.07 2.62
N SER A 45 -1.76 5.46 1.56
CA SER A 45 -2.09 5.11 0.18
C SER A 45 -2.09 3.59 -0.03
N SER A 46 -3.03 3.09 -0.85
CA SER A 46 -3.13 1.67 -1.22
C SER A 46 -1.81 1.14 -1.80
N TRP A 47 -1.13 1.95 -2.60
CA TRP A 47 0.17 1.61 -3.18
C TRP A 47 1.28 1.54 -2.12
N GLY A 48 1.36 2.53 -1.23
CA GLY A 48 2.32 2.53 -0.11
C GLY A 48 2.15 1.30 0.78
N LYS A 49 0.90 0.98 1.16
CA LYS A 49 0.56 -0.23 1.91
C LYS A 49 1.04 -1.50 1.20
N LYS A 50 0.83 -1.59 -0.12
CA LYS A 50 1.28 -2.74 -0.93
C LYS A 50 2.80 -2.94 -0.88
N LEU A 51 3.57 -1.85 -1.01
CA LEU A 51 5.03 -1.91 -0.93
C LEU A 51 5.52 -2.33 0.46
N VAL A 52 4.91 -1.81 1.52
CA VAL A 52 5.23 -2.19 2.90
C VAL A 52 4.95 -3.68 3.13
N VAL A 53 3.81 -4.19 2.64
CA VAL A 53 3.47 -5.61 2.70
C VAL A 53 4.49 -6.44 1.93
N GLN A 54 4.88 -6.06 0.71
CA GLN A 54 5.90 -6.77 -0.05
C GLN A 54 7.24 -6.83 0.69
N LYS A 55 7.68 -5.71 1.27
CA LYS A 55 8.91 -5.65 2.07
C LYS A 55 8.83 -6.57 3.29
N ARG A 56 7.72 -6.55 4.02
CA ARG A 56 7.48 -7.48 5.14
C ARG A 56 7.50 -8.93 4.70
N ARG A 57 6.85 -9.26 3.57
CA ARG A 57 6.83 -10.64 3.03
C ARG A 57 8.20 -11.13 2.60
N ALA A 58 9.05 -10.24 2.08
CA ALA A 58 10.43 -10.58 1.74
C ALA A 58 11.27 -10.90 2.99
N SER A 59 11.01 -10.22 4.12
CA SER A 59 11.74 -10.44 5.38
C SER A 59 11.16 -11.55 6.27
N LEU A 60 10.15 -12.30 5.81
CA LEU A 60 9.49 -13.33 6.63
C LEU A 60 10.34 -14.59 6.78
N ASN A 61 10.49 -15.05 8.03
CA ASN A 61 11.10 -16.33 8.38
C ASN A 61 10.14 -17.50 8.10
N ASP A 62 10.67 -18.72 7.98
CA ASP A 62 9.91 -19.91 7.56
C ASP A 62 8.71 -20.23 8.46
N PHE A 63 8.90 -20.13 9.78
CA PHE A 63 7.82 -20.32 10.75
C PHE A 63 6.65 -19.34 10.56
N ASP A 64 6.93 -18.08 10.21
CA ASP A 64 5.90 -17.08 9.96
C ASP A 64 5.17 -17.32 8.63
N ARG A 65 5.85 -17.94 7.65
CA ARG A 65 5.20 -18.38 6.40
C ARG A 65 4.19 -19.50 6.67
N PHE A 66 4.51 -20.43 7.56
CA PHE A 66 3.57 -21.47 8.00
C PHE A 66 2.32 -20.89 8.68
N LYS A 67 2.48 -19.90 9.57
CA LYS A 67 1.32 -19.19 10.18
C LYS A 67 0.45 -18.50 9.12
N VAL A 68 1.07 -17.82 8.16
CA VAL A 68 0.35 -17.17 7.05
C VAL A 68 -0.41 -18.18 6.19
N MET A 69 0.15 -19.37 5.97
CA MET A 69 -0.52 -20.46 5.25
C MET A 69 -1.79 -20.91 5.98
N LEU A 70 -1.70 -21.19 7.29
CA LEU A 70 -2.86 -21.59 8.09
C LEU A 70 -3.95 -20.50 8.11
N ALA A 71 -3.56 -19.24 8.28
CA ALA A 71 -4.49 -18.11 8.23
C ALA A 71 -5.22 -18.04 6.88
N LYS A 72 -4.50 -18.25 5.77
CA LYS A 72 -5.11 -18.30 4.42
C LYS A 72 -6.09 -19.45 4.25
N ILE A 73 -5.78 -20.65 4.77
CA ILE A 73 -6.68 -21.81 4.70
C ILE A 73 -7.97 -21.51 5.46
N LYS A 74 -7.88 -20.92 6.67
CA LYS A 74 -9.05 -20.55 7.48
C LYS A 74 -9.94 -19.52 6.77
N VAL A 75 -9.36 -18.47 6.20
CA VAL A 75 -10.12 -17.43 5.46
C VAL A 75 -10.79 -18.03 4.22
N ARG A 76 -10.10 -18.90 3.48
CA ARG A 76 -10.69 -19.58 2.32
C ARG A 76 -11.87 -20.46 2.73
N HIS A 77 -11.70 -21.28 3.75
CA HIS A 77 -12.77 -22.17 4.21
C HIS A 77 -14.01 -21.38 4.66
N PHE A 78 -13.82 -20.30 5.42
CA PHE A 78 -14.91 -19.43 5.84
C PHE A 78 -15.62 -18.78 4.66
N THR A 79 -14.88 -18.23 3.68
CA THR A 79 -15.46 -17.61 2.50
C THR A 79 -16.22 -18.62 1.63
N THR A 80 -15.74 -19.85 1.51
CA THR A 80 -16.44 -20.92 0.78
C THR A 80 -17.74 -21.33 1.49
N ILE A 81 -17.73 -21.51 2.82
CA ILE A 81 -18.95 -21.83 3.58
C ILE A 81 -19.96 -20.69 3.49
N TRP A 82 -19.50 -19.45 3.66
CA TRP A 82 -20.36 -18.27 3.58
C TRP A 82 -21.00 -18.13 2.20
N PHE A 83 -20.23 -18.37 1.13
CA PHE A 83 -20.71 -18.38 -0.25
C PHE A 83 -21.76 -19.47 -0.51
N ILE A 84 -21.58 -20.67 0.05
CA ILE A 84 -22.54 -21.78 -0.08
C ILE A 84 -23.82 -21.50 0.72
N SER A 85 -23.70 -20.89 1.90
CA SER A 85 -24.81 -20.67 2.84
C SER A 85 -25.70 -19.46 2.48
N VAL A 86 -25.11 -18.38 1.95
CA VAL A 86 -25.81 -17.11 1.68
C VAL A 86 -26.30 -16.99 0.22
N GLY A 87 -25.90 -17.93 -0.65
CA GLY A 87 -26.28 -17.96 -2.06
C GLY A 87 -25.47 -16.97 -2.92
N HIS A 88 -25.29 -17.33 -4.20
CA HIS A 88 -24.50 -16.57 -5.19
C HIS A 88 -24.98 -15.11 -5.37
N ASP A 89 -26.24 -14.82 -5.03
CA ASP A 89 -26.91 -13.54 -5.31
C ASP A 89 -26.43 -12.37 -4.43
N PHE A 90 -25.75 -12.63 -3.29
CA PHE A 90 -25.25 -11.57 -2.42
C PHE A 90 -23.82 -11.10 -2.78
N PHE A 91 -23.12 -11.81 -3.66
CA PHE A 91 -21.73 -11.54 -4.01
C PHE A 91 -21.54 -10.26 -4.85
N HIS A 92 -22.57 -9.87 -5.62
CA HIS A 92 -22.53 -8.65 -6.44
C HIS A 92 -22.63 -7.35 -5.61
N LEU A 93 -23.22 -7.39 -4.41
CA LEU A 93 -23.45 -6.19 -3.59
C LEU A 93 -22.27 -5.86 -2.66
N LEU A 94 -21.38 -6.81 -2.40
CA LEU A 94 -20.23 -6.65 -1.49
C LEU A 94 -18.89 -6.36 -2.19
N ASN A 95 -18.81 -6.56 -3.51
CA ASN A 95 -17.60 -6.27 -4.30
C ASN A 95 -17.42 -4.79 -4.64
N LEU A 96 -18.36 -3.91 -4.26
CA LEU A 96 -18.21 -2.45 -4.44
C LEU A 96 -17.48 -1.77 -3.27
N SER A 97 -17.27 -2.45 -2.13
CA SER A 97 -16.56 -1.88 -0.97
C SER A 97 -15.23 -2.55 -0.62
N PHE A 98 -14.83 -3.63 -1.32
CA PHE A 98 -13.56 -4.33 -1.05
C PHE A 98 -12.45 -4.04 -2.07
N PHE A 99 -12.71 -3.14 -3.03
CA PHE A 99 -11.74 -2.69 -4.05
C PHE A 99 -11.45 -1.17 -3.99
N ILE A 100 -11.48 -0.59 -2.79
CA ILE A 100 -10.87 0.70 -2.45
C ILE A 100 -9.99 0.50 -1.22
#